data_AF-A0A9X5X573-F1
#
_entry.id   AF-A0A9X5X573-F1
#
_cell.length_a   1.000
_cell.length_b   1.000
_cell.length_c   1.000
_cell.angle_alpha   90.00
_cell.angle_beta   90.00
_cell.angle_gamma   90.00
#
_symmetry.space_group_name_H-M   'P 1'
#
loop_
_entity.id
_entity.type
_entity.pdbx_description
1 polymer ?
#
loop_
_entity_poly.entity_id
_entity_poly.type
_entity_poly.pdbx_seq_one_letter_code
_entity_poly.pdbx_strand_id
1 'polypeptide(L)'
;MLTPTPVVPGRGALAICTETVSTRMWLLHALRAASRELVATAQGEAARAMRRKDFARFPIPWPSQEIREDFARLAAPLHDVVRAVTAEKSALHDVVTGEMTARSERDR
;
A
#
# COMPACT_ATOMS: atom_id res chain seq x y z
N MET A 1 3.71 -3.07 1.53
CA MET A 1 3.29 -3.26 0.13
C MET A 1 2.60 -2.03 -0.38
N LEU A 2 3.06 -1.54 -1.54
CA LEU A 2 2.30 -0.67 -2.41
C LEU A 2 1.29 -1.54 -3.16
N THR A 3 0.01 -1.19 -3.13
CA THR A 3 -1.00 -1.76 -4.02
C THR A 3 -0.99 -0.92 -5.31
N PRO A 4 -0.51 -1.47 -6.44
CA PRO A 4 -0.53 -0.76 -7.73
C PRO A 4 -1.94 -0.70 -8.31
N THR A 5 -2.79 -1.64 -7.92
CA THR A 5 -4.22 -1.64 -8.22
C THR A 5 -4.90 -0.64 -7.30
N PRO A 6 -5.52 0.43 -7.84
CA PRO A 6 -6.36 1.29 -7.03
C PRO A 6 -7.44 0.42 -6.39
N VAL A 7 -7.53 0.43 -5.06
CA VAL A 7 -8.76 0.01 -4.40
C VAL A 7 -9.83 0.92 -4.99
N VAL A 8 -10.86 0.35 -5.62
CA VAL A 8 -12.00 1.12 -6.11
C VAL A 8 -12.40 2.06 -4.97
N PRO A 9 -12.37 3.40 -5.17
CA PRO A 9 -12.75 4.32 -4.11
C PRO A 9 -14.15 3.94 -3.60
N GLY A 10 -14.19 3.40 -2.39
CA GLY A 10 -15.38 2.84 -1.76
C GLY A 10 -15.59 3.41 -0.36
N ARG A 11 -16.57 2.89 0.39
CA ARG A 11 -16.79 3.31 1.79
C ARG A 11 -15.57 2.91 2.63
N GLY A 12 -14.79 3.90 3.06
CA GLY A 12 -13.68 3.71 4.00
C GLY A 12 -12.27 3.69 3.39
N ALA A 13 -12.11 3.94 2.08
CA ALA A 13 -10.80 4.02 1.43
C ALA A 13 -10.54 5.42 0.84
N LEU A 14 -9.30 5.91 0.96
CA LEU A 14 -8.84 7.14 0.31
C LEU A 14 -7.72 6.81 -0.68
N ALA A 15 -7.91 7.17 -1.93
CA ALA A 15 -6.86 7.08 -2.96
C ALA A 15 -6.07 8.40 -3.00
N ILE A 16 -4.74 8.30 -3.01
CA ILE A 16 -3.83 9.44 -3.08
C ILE A 16 -2.99 9.29 -4.34
N CYS A 17 -3.05 10.29 -5.22
CA CYS A 17 -2.25 10.34 -6.44
C CYS A 17 -1.01 11.20 -6.20
N THR A 18 0.13 10.71 -6.67
CA THR A 18 1.42 11.41 -6.57
C THR A 18 2.07 11.43 -7.95
N GLU A 19 2.56 12.58 -8.37
CA GLU A 19 3.15 12.79 -9.70
C GLU A 19 4.51 12.09 -9.86
N THR A 20 5.33 12.07 -8.81
CA THR A 20 6.68 11.50 -8.86
C THR A 20 6.82 10.25 -7.99
N VAL A 21 7.75 9.36 -8.36
CA VAL A 21 8.13 8.20 -7.54
C VAL A 21 8.71 8.65 -6.20
N SER A 22 9.51 9.72 -6.18
CA SER A 22 10.09 10.29 -4.95
C SER A 22 9.01 10.70 -3.95
N THR A 23 7.99 11.43 -4.42
CA THR A 23 6.84 11.84 -3.61
C THR A 23 6.06 10.62 -3.12
N ARG A 24 5.81 9.64 -3.98
CA ARG A 24 5.09 8.40 -3.64
C ARG A 24 5.78 7.61 -2.53
N MET A 25 7.08 7.39 -2.68
CA MET A 25 7.86 6.59 -1.74
C MET A 25 7.94 7.27 -0.38
N TRP A 26 8.25 8.57 -0.36
CA TRP A 26 8.31 9.31 0.90
C TRP A 26 6.95 9.32 1.61
N LEU A 27 5.88 9.70 0.90
CA LEU A 27 4.54 9.81 1.48
C LEU A 27 4.05 8.47 2.04
N LEU A 28 4.25 7.36 1.31
CA LEU A 28 3.89 6.03 1.79
C LEU A 28 4.56 5.74 3.13
N HIS A 29 5.88 5.91 3.21
CA HIS A 29 6.65 5.53 4.39
C HIS A 29 6.41 6.47 5.57
N ALA A 30 6.22 7.76 5.31
CA ALA A 30 5.84 8.72 6.33
C ALA A 30 4.45 8.42 6.93
N LEU A 31 3.47 8.08 6.09
CA LEU A 31 2.14 7.62 6.55
C LEU A 31 2.21 6.31 7.34
N ARG A 32 3.07 5.37 6.93
CA ARG A 32 3.27 4.11 7.68
C ARG A 32 3.88 4.35 9.05
N ALA A 33 4.89 5.23 9.13
CA ALA A 33 5.50 5.62 10.39
C ALA A 33 4.48 6.28 11.34
N ALA A 34 3.62 7.15 10.80
CA ALA A 34 2.56 7.84 11.54
C ALA A 34 1.25 7.04 11.70
N SER A 35 1.22 5.76 11.35
CA SER A 35 -0.03 4.97 11.27
C SER A 35 -0.79 4.89 12.60
N ARG A 36 -0.08 4.79 13.73
CA ARG A 36 -0.70 4.76 15.06
C ARG A 36 -1.38 6.08 15.40
N GLU A 37 -0.74 7.20 15.09
CA GLU A 37 -1.27 8.54 15.31
C GLU A 37 -2.48 8.80 14.41
N LEU A 38 -2.41 8.40 13.13
CA LEU A 38 -3.54 8.46 12.20
C LEU A 38 -4.77 7.70 12.75
N VAL A 39 -4.57 6.52 13.32
CA VAL A 39 -5.64 5.74 13.94
C VAL A 39 -6.19 6.46 15.18
N ALA A 40 -5.31 6.98 16.05
CA ALA A 40 -5.73 7.70 17.25
C ALA A 40 -6.55 8.96 16.92
N THR A 41 -6.15 9.73 15.91
CA THR A 41 -6.92 10.90 15.43
C THR A 41 -8.29 10.50 14.90
N ALA A 42 -8.41 9.32 14.25
CA ALA A 42 -9.70 8.83 13.77
C ALA A 42 -10.62 8.34 14.90
N GLN A 43 -10.08 7.84 16.02
CA GLN A 43 -10.87 7.23 17.09
C GLN A 43 -11.54 8.24 18.04
N GLY A 44 -11.09 9.50 18.06
CA GLY A 44 -11.61 10.54 18.97
C GLY A 44 -13.05 11.02 18.70
N GLU A 45 -13.57 10.84 17.48
CA GLU A 45 -14.94 11.18 17.10
C GLU A 45 -15.76 9.90 16.81
N ALA A 46 -16.32 9.27 17.86
CA ALA A 46 -17.34 8.22 17.76
C ALA A 46 -16.99 6.99 16.88
N ALA A 47 -15.71 6.63 16.75
CA ALA A 47 -15.23 5.54 15.90
C ALA A 47 -15.68 5.66 14.41
N ARG A 48 -15.96 6.87 13.93
CA ARG A 48 -16.21 7.12 12.51
C ARG A 48 -14.89 7.14 11.74
N ALA A 49 -14.91 6.59 10.53
CA ALA A 49 -13.79 6.70 9.60
C ALA A 49 -13.32 8.17 9.48
N MET A 50 -12.00 8.38 9.42
CA MET A 50 -11.41 9.71 9.27
C MET A 50 -11.96 10.40 8.02
N ARG A 51 -12.40 11.66 8.15
CA ARG A 51 -12.88 12.42 7.00
C ARG A 51 -11.70 12.86 6.15
N ARG A 52 -11.93 12.98 4.83
CA ARG A 52 -10.91 13.46 3.87
C ARG A 52 -10.26 14.79 4.27
N LYS A 53 -11.04 15.75 4.77
CA LYS A 53 -10.55 17.08 5.17
C LYS A 53 -9.59 17.02 6.37
N ASP A 54 -9.80 16.06 7.27
CA ASP A 54 -9.00 15.90 8.48
C ASP A 54 -7.71 15.17 8.13
N PHE A 55 -7.81 14.14 7.27
CA PHE A 55 -6.63 13.51 6.66
C PHE A 55 -5.74 14.51 5.91
N ALA A 56 -6.33 15.40 5.11
CA ALA A 56 -5.57 16.41 4.34
C ALA A 56 -4.83 17.43 5.22
N ARG A 57 -5.21 17.56 6.50
CA ARG A 57 -4.57 18.44 7.48
C ARG A 57 -3.60 17.70 8.40
N PHE A 58 -3.51 16.37 8.30
CA PHE A 58 -2.63 15.57 9.14
C PHE A 58 -1.18 15.97 8.87
N PRO A 59 -0.41 16.35 9.91
CA PRO A 59 0.97 16.78 9.73
C PRO A 59 1.86 15.59 9.36
N ILE A 60 2.65 15.75 8.31
CA ILE A 60 3.62 14.73 7.85
C ILE A 60 4.97 15.41 7.66
N PRO A 61 6.08 14.83 8.14
CA PRO A 61 7.42 15.31 7.82
C PRO A 61 7.62 15.40 6.30
N TRP A 62 8.00 16.58 5.81
CA TRP A 62 8.13 16.82 4.38
C TRP A 62 9.49 17.45 4.05
N PRO A 63 10.53 16.63 3.77
CA PRO A 63 11.86 17.12 3.50
C PRO A 63 11.98 17.65 2.06
N SER A 64 13.15 18.22 1.76
CA SER A 64 13.49 18.72 0.42
C SER A 64 13.33 17.64 -0.65
N GLN A 65 13.17 18.08 -1.90
CA GLN A 65 13.05 17.17 -3.04
C GLN A 65 14.23 16.20 -3.14
N GLU A 66 15.46 16.72 -2.97
CA GLU A 66 16.70 15.93 -3.00
C GLU A 66 16.66 14.75 -2.02
N ILE A 67 16.30 15.01 -0.76
CA ILE A 67 16.19 13.94 0.26
C ILE A 67 15.12 12.91 -0.14
N ARG A 68 13.99 13.35 -0.71
CA ARG A 68 12.93 12.43 -1.17
C ARG A 68 13.37 11.59 -2.36
N GLU A 69 14.19 12.14 -3.24
CA GLU A 69 14.79 11.43 -4.38
C GLU A 69 15.80 10.39 -3.89
N ASP A 70 16.70 10.78 -3.00
CA ASP A 70 17.68 9.89 -2.36
C ASP A 70 17.01 8.72 -1.66
N PHE A 71 15.98 9.02 -0.86
CA PHE A 71 15.18 8.00 -0.21
C PHE A 71 14.52 7.06 -1.22
N ALA A 72 13.97 7.59 -2.31
CA ALA A 72 13.30 6.77 -3.31
C ALA A 72 14.25 5.88 -4.11
N ARG A 73 15.50 6.30 -4.34
CA ARG A 73 16.53 5.45 -4.96
C ARG A 73 16.81 4.19 -4.13
N LEU A 74 16.64 4.27 -2.80
CA LEU A 74 16.75 3.13 -1.90
C LEU A 74 15.45 2.33 -1.78
N ALA A 75 14.33 3.03 -1.60
CA ALA A 75 13.06 2.40 -1.25
C ALA A 75 12.35 1.75 -2.46
N ALA A 76 12.41 2.36 -3.64
CA ALA A 76 11.66 1.87 -4.81
C ALA A 76 12.12 0.45 -5.24
N PRO A 77 13.42 0.14 -5.36
CA PRO A 77 13.86 -1.21 -5.72
C PRO A 77 13.40 -2.28 -4.73
N LEU A 78 13.33 -1.97 -3.44
CA LEU A 78 12.84 -2.92 -2.42
C LEU A 78 11.36 -3.25 -2.63
N HIS A 79 10.54 -2.26 -3.00
CA HIS A 79 9.14 -2.52 -3.36
C HIS A 79 9.01 -3.30 -4.67
N ASP A 80 9.93 -3.10 -5.62
CA ASP A 80 9.97 -3.88 -6.86
C ASP A 80 10.25 -5.36 -6.60
N VAL A 81 11.22 -5.67 -5.73
CA VAL A 81 11.52 -7.05 -5.30
C VAL A 81 10.29 -7.67 -4.62
N VAL A 82 9.70 -6.97 -3.65
CA VAL A 82 8.50 -7.48 -2.95
C VAL A 82 7.36 -7.75 -3.93
N ARG A 83 7.16 -6.87 -4.93
CA ARG A 83 6.14 -7.06 -5.96
C ARG A 83 6.42 -8.30 -6.81
N ALA A 84 7.66 -8.49 -7.25
CA ALA A 84 8.06 -9.64 -8.05
C ALA A 84 7.84 -10.96 -7.31
N VAL A 85 8.34 -11.06 -6.07
CA VAL A 85 8.19 -12.27 -5.23
C VAL A 85 6.71 -12.56 -4.94
N THR A 86 5.89 -11.53 -4.78
CA THR A 86 4.45 -11.72 -4.51
C THR A 86 3.70 -12.20 -5.74
N ALA A 87 4.03 -11.65 -6.92
CA ALA A 87 3.46 -12.11 -8.17
C ALA A 87 3.83 -13.58 -8.45
N GLU A 88 5.10 -13.95 -8.22
CA GLU A 88 5.58 -15.33 -8.33
C GLU A 88 4.85 -16.25 -7.36
N LYS A 89 4.72 -15.86 -6.09
CA LYS A 89 3.98 -16.62 -5.09
C LYS A 89 2.53 -16.86 -5.49
N SER A 90 1.85 -15.83 -5.99
CA SER A 90 0.46 -15.96 -6.46
C SER A 90 0.37 -16.92 -7.66
N ALA A 91 1.26 -16.79 -8.65
CA ALA A 91 1.29 -17.68 -9.80
C ALA A 91 1.52 -19.15 -9.39
N LEU A 92 2.45 -19.40 -8.46
CA LEU A 92 2.69 -20.74 -7.94
C LEU A 92 1.47 -21.32 -7.20
N HIS A 93 0.80 -20.50 -6.39
CA HIS A 93 -0.42 -20.90 -5.69
C HIS A 93 -1.53 -21.32 -6.68
N ASP A 94 -1.69 -20.57 -7.77
CA ASP A 94 -2.71 -20.86 -8.78
C ASP A 94 -2.42 -22.17 -9.51
N VAL A 95 -1.16 -22.44 -9.86
CA VAL A 95 -0.74 -23.71 -10.48
C VAL A 95 -1.02 -24.89 -9.53
N VAL A 96 -0.62 -24.79 -8.26
CA VAL A 96 -0.84 -25.86 -7.28
C VAL A 96 -2.32 -26.14 -7.08
N THR A 97 -3.14 -25.10 -6.96
CA THR A 97 -4.58 -25.24 -6.77
C THR A 97 -5.26 -25.85 -8.00
N GLY A 98 -4.82 -25.46 -9.20
CA GLY A 98 -5.28 -26.04 -10.46
C GLY A 98 -4.98 -27.54 -10.56
N GLU A 99 -3.74 -27.94 -10.26
CA GLU A 99 -3.33 -29.35 -10.30
C GLU A 99 -4.06 -30.22 -9.27
N MET A 100 -4.26 -29.70 -8.05
CA MET A 100 -5.01 -30.40 -7.01
C MET A 100 -6.48 -30.61 -7.38
N THR A 101 -7.09 -29.61 -8.03
CA THR A 101 -8.47 -29.68 -8.52
C THR A 101 -8.56 -30.71 -9.65
N ALA A 102 -7.67 -30.64 -10.64
CA ALA A 102 -7.64 -31.56 -11.77
C ALA A 102 -7.36 -33.01 -11.36
N ARG A 103 -6.54 -33.24 -10.33
CA ARG A 103 -6.30 -34.58 -9.76
C ARG A 103 -7.53 -35.12 -9.03
N SER A 104 -8.23 -34.28 -8.28
CA SER A 104 -9.47 -34.67 -7.59
C SER A 104 -10.60 -35.02 -8.56
N GLU A 105 -10.60 -34.45 -9.77
CA GLU A 105 -11.54 -34.80 -10.83
C GLU A 105 -11.18 -36.11 -11.55
N ARG A 106 -9.89 -36.44 -11.67
CA ARG A 106 -9.42 -37.71 -12.25
C ARG A 106 -9.61 -38.91 -11.34
N ASP A 107 -9.63 -38.70 -10.03
CA ASP A 107 -9.81 -39.74 -9.01
C ASP A 107 -11.30 -40.02 -8.68
N ARG A 108 -12.25 -39.41 -9.40
CA ARG A 108 -13.71 -39.65 -9.32
C ARG A 108 -14.20 -40.45 -10.52
#